data_AF-A0AAV1QVZ9-F1
#
_entry.id   AF-A0AAV1QVZ9-F1
#
_cell.length_a   1.000
_cell.length_b   1.000
_cell.length_c   1.000
_cell.angle_alpha   90.00
_cell.angle_beta   90.00
_cell.angle_gamma   90.00
#
_symmetry.space_group_name_H-M   'P 1'
#
loop_
_entity.id
_entity.type
_entity.pdbx_description
1 polymer ?
#
loop_
_entity_poly.entity_id
_entity_poly.type
_entity_poly.pdbx_seq_one_letter_code
_entity_poly.pdbx_strand_id
1 'polypeptide(L)'
;MMRKAEKYQECMKQIPIPSSTCGLPICCMTWQGLAKSIKQVYDQPLHYLTNKLLKQWDQLRIGTKDESKPLDSIIDPNKAEATIWGMEEFHRQCSSHEHLAKLWFSDPLHHDFVDRSVPY
;
A
#
# COMPACT_ATOMS: atom_id res chain seq x y z
N MET A 1 -20.89 0.78 6.89
CA MET A 1 -19.71 0.83 6.00
C MET A 1 -19.49 2.20 5.38
N MET A 2 -20.51 2.82 4.77
CA MET A 2 -20.34 4.09 4.04
C MET A 2 -19.68 5.23 4.85
N ARG A 3 -20.23 5.61 6.01
CA ARG A 3 -19.65 6.64 6.88
C ARG A 3 -18.21 6.35 7.31
N LYS A 4 -17.87 5.06 7.47
CA LYS A 4 -16.51 4.65 7.85
C LYS A 4 -15.54 4.85 6.70
N ALA A 5 -15.94 4.42 5.50
CA ALA A 5 -15.14 4.60 4.29
C ALA A 5 -14.97 6.08 3.92
N GLU A 6 -15.98 6.90 4.19
CA GLU A 6 -15.93 8.36 4.02
C GLU A 6 -14.88 8.98 4.94
N LYS A 7 -14.99 8.76 6.26
CA LYS A 7 -14.01 9.23 7.25
C LYS A 7 -12.59 8.76 6.94
N TYR A 8 -12.45 7.49 6.54
CA TYR A 8 -11.17 6.92 6.12
C TYR A 8 -10.58 7.66 4.92
N GLN A 9 -11.35 7.84 3.85
CA GLN A 9 -10.88 8.48 2.63
C GLN A 9 -10.52 9.95 2.89
N GLU A 10 -11.32 10.66 3.69
CA GLU A 10 -11.03 12.04 4.09
C GLU A 10 -9.72 12.14 4.87
N CYS A 11 -9.47 11.20 5.79
CA CYS A 11 -8.22 11.16 6.54
C CYS A 11 -7.02 10.87 5.62
N MET A 12 -7.10 9.84 4.79
CA MET A 12 -6.01 9.46 3.88
C MET A 12 -5.67 10.55 2.86
N LYS A 13 -6.67 11.33 2.40
CA LYS A 13 -6.46 12.48 1.50
C LYS A 13 -5.59 13.58 2.09
N GLN A 14 -5.62 13.76 3.41
CA GLN A 14 -4.87 14.82 4.09
C GLN A 14 -3.40 14.47 4.33
N ILE A 15 -3.01 13.20 4.17
CA ILE A 15 -1.64 12.76 4.40
C ILE A 15 -0.82 13.08 3.14
N PRO A 16 0.20 13.96 3.22
CA PRO A 16 1.01 14.32 2.06
C PRO A 16 1.93 13.17 1.65
N ILE A 17 2.19 13.07 0.34
CA ILE A 17 3.23 12.16 -0.18
C ILE A 17 4.60 12.77 0.14
N PRO A 18 5.58 11.98 0.64
CA PRO A 18 6.92 12.48 0.90
C PRO A 18 7.57 13.05 -0.38
N SER A 19 8.07 14.29 -0.30
CA SER A 19 8.68 15.00 -1.43
C SER A 19 10.11 14.54 -1.75
N SER A 20 10.75 13.83 -0.82
CA SER A 20 12.08 13.26 -0.97
C SER A 20 12.04 11.79 -0.62
N THR A 21 12.14 10.95 -1.65
CA THR A 21 12.32 9.52 -1.50
C THR A 21 13.73 9.29 -0.97
N CYS A 22 13.85 8.67 0.20
CA CYS A 22 15.11 8.52 0.94
C CYS A 22 16.11 7.56 0.26
N GLY A 23 15.76 6.97 -0.88
CA GLY A 23 16.62 6.05 -1.60
C GLY A 23 16.95 4.86 -0.71
N LEU A 24 15.92 4.13 -0.32
CA LEU A 24 16.05 3.20 0.78
C LEU A 24 16.92 1.99 0.40
N PRO A 25 17.95 1.65 1.20
CA PRO A 25 18.71 0.41 1.03
C PRO A 25 17.91 -0.75 1.61
N ILE A 26 16.66 -0.90 1.18
CA ILE A 26 15.76 -1.94 1.67
C ILE A 26 16.01 -3.19 0.85
N CYS A 27 16.69 -4.16 1.47
CA CYS A 27 16.65 -5.54 1.02
C CYS A 27 15.29 -6.14 1.39
N CYS A 28 14.39 -6.23 0.42
CA CYS A 28 13.04 -6.76 0.64
C CYS A 28 12.80 -7.98 -0.23
N MET A 29 12.31 -9.05 0.40
CA MET A 29 11.93 -10.27 -0.31
C MET A 29 10.59 -10.11 -1.03
N THR A 30 9.68 -9.28 -0.51
CA THR A 30 8.29 -9.15 -0.97
C THR A 30 7.82 -7.70 -1.01
N TRP A 31 6.76 -7.42 -1.79
CA TRP A 31 6.10 -6.12 -1.87
C TRP A 31 5.48 -5.71 -0.54
N GLN A 32 4.83 -6.64 0.17
CA GLN A 32 4.34 -6.37 1.52
C GLN A 32 5.47 -6.07 2.52
N GLY A 33 6.64 -6.70 2.35
CA GLY A 33 7.85 -6.38 3.10
C GLY A 33 8.30 -4.93 2.85
N LEU A 34 8.36 -4.54 1.58
CA LEU A 34 8.73 -3.18 1.19
C LEU A 34 7.74 -2.15 1.74
N ALA A 35 6.44 -2.44 1.66
CA ALA A 35 5.39 -1.60 2.24
C ALA A 35 5.60 -1.38 3.74
N LYS A 36 5.94 -2.45 4.47
CA LYS A 36 6.22 -2.36 5.91
C LYS A 36 7.42 -1.46 6.20
N SER A 37 8.50 -1.61 5.44
CA SER A 37 9.69 -0.76 5.59
C SER A 37 9.40 0.70 5.25
N ILE A 38 8.63 0.98 4.19
CA ILE A 38 8.18 2.34 3.85
C ILE A 38 7.37 2.95 5.01
N LYS A 39 6.39 2.22 5.54
CA LYS A 39 5.61 2.70 6.69
C LYS A 39 6.48 3.06 7.90
N GLN A 40 7.50 2.26 8.17
CA GLN A 40 8.43 2.49 9.29
C GLN A 40 9.35 3.69 9.06
N VAL A 41 9.86 3.87 7.84
CA VAL A 41 10.81 4.94 7.50
C VAL A 41 10.12 6.30 7.47
N TYR A 42 8.96 6.37 6.80
CA TYR A 42 8.27 7.64 6.60
C TYR A 42 7.25 7.96 7.70
N ASP A 43 7.04 7.03 8.64
CA ASP A 43 6.04 7.12 9.69
C ASP A 43 4.65 7.49 9.15
N GLN A 44 4.29 6.90 8.00
CA GLN A 44 3.03 7.16 7.32
C GLN A 44 2.29 5.85 7.01
N PRO A 45 0.96 5.84 7.16
CA PRO A 45 0.16 4.70 6.72
C PRO A 45 0.09 4.66 5.19
N LEU A 46 -0.08 3.46 4.66
CA LEU A 46 -0.41 3.24 3.24
C LEU A 46 -1.90 2.93 3.12
N HIS A 47 -2.48 3.37 2.01
CA HIS A 47 -3.89 3.22 1.71
C HIS A 47 -4.31 1.74 1.62
N TYR A 48 -5.57 1.46 1.95
CA TYR A 48 -6.19 0.14 1.88
C TYR A 48 -5.98 -0.52 0.51
N LEU A 49 -6.25 0.23 -0.56
CA LEU A 49 -6.07 -0.24 -1.94
C LEU A 49 -4.61 -0.54 -2.25
N THR A 50 -3.67 0.26 -1.75
CA THR A 50 -2.23 0.02 -1.92
C THR A 50 -1.83 -1.27 -1.21
N ASN A 51 -2.18 -1.45 0.07
CA ASN A 51 -1.86 -2.67 0.82
C ASN A 51 -2.46 -3.92 0.14
N LYS A 52 -3.67 -3.81 -0.42
CA LYS A 52 -4.32 -4.90 -1.16
C LYS A 52 -3.62 -5.21 -2.48
N LEU A 53 -3.22 -4.19 -3.24
CA LEU A 53 -2.48 -4.34 -4.49
C LEU A 53 -1.12 -5.00 -4.28
N LEU A 54 -0.38 -4.59 -3.24
CA LEU A 54 0.93 -5.18 -2.92
C LEU A 54 0.83 -6.66 -2.55
N LYS A 55 -0.23 -7.04 -1.83
CA LYS A 55 -0.52 -8.47 -1.57
C LYS A 55 -0.78 -9.22 -2.87
N GLN A 56 -1.54 -8.65 -3.80
CA GLN A 56 -1.79 -9.27 -5.10
C GLN A 56 -0.50 -9.43 -5.90
N TRP A 57 0.38 -8.44 -5.89
CA TRP A 57 1.68 -8.55 -6.57
C TRP A 57 2.57 -9.64 -5.96
N ASP A 58 2.56 -9.84 -4.65
CA ASP A 58 3.24 -10.98 -4.03
C ASP A 58 2.63 -12.32 -4.45
N GLN A 59 1.29 -12.40 -4.52
CA GLN A 59 0.59 -13.62 -4.96
C GLN A 59 0.87 -13.97 -6.42
N LEU A 60 1.03 -12.97 -7.30
CA LEU A 60 1.35 -13.19 -8.71
C LEU A 60 2.74 -13.81 -8.93
N ARG A 61 3.62 -13.78 -7.91
CA ARG A 61 4.95 -14.38 -7.99
C ARG A 61 4.96 -15.88 -7.71
N ILE A 62 3.90 -16.41 -7.10
CA ILE A 62 3.78 -17.83 -6.74
C ILE A 62 3.74 -18.68 -8.02
N GLY A 63 4.57 -19.73 -8.08
CA GLY A 63 4.70 -20.62 -9.22
C GLY A 63 5.61 -20.10 -10.35
N THR A 64 6.24 -18.93 -10.17
CA THR A 64 7.21 -18.39 -11.13
C THR A 64 8.62 -18.91 -10.85
N LYS A 65 9.51 -18.87 -11.85
CA LYS A 65 10.93 -19.27 -11.67
C LYS A 65 11.68 -18.40 -10.65
N ASP A 66 11.20 -17.18 -10.42
CA ASP A 66 11.82 -16.18 -9.55
C ASP A 66 11.02 -15.97 -8.24
N GLU A 67 10.15 -16.92 -7.88
CA GLU A 67 9.35 -16.88 -6.66
C GLU A 67 10.23 -16.71 -5.40
N SER A 68 11.35 -17.42 -5.33
CA SER A 68 12.26 -17.40 -4.19
C SER A 68 13.31 -16.28 -4.25
N LYS A 69 13.35 -15.50 -5.34
CA LYS A 69 14.34 -14.43 -5.47
C LYS A 69 13.92 -13.21 -4.63
N PRO A 70 14.85 -12.50 -4.00
CA PRO A 70 14.54 -11.23 -3.35
C PRO A 70 13.96 -10.21 -4.33
N LEU A 71 12.98 -9.39 -3.93
CA LEU A 71 12.35 -8.41 -4.83
C LEU A 71 13.37 -7.35 -5.29
N ASP A 72 14.24 -6.92 -4.39
CA ASP A 72 15.35 -5.98 -4.63
C ASP A 72 16.40 -6.52 -5.60
N SER A 73 16.45 -7.84 -5.82
CA SER A 73 17.30 -8.44 -6.85
C SER A 73 16.67 -8.45 -8.25
N ILE A 74 15.35 -8.27 -8.34
CA ILE A 74 14.59 -8.29 -9.59
C ILE A 74 14.31 -6.86 -10.06
N ILE A 75 13.94 -5.98 -9.14
CA ILE A 75 13.56 -4.59 -9.38
C ILE A 75 14.44 -3.69 -8.52
N ASP A 76 14.99 -2.65 -9.15
CA ASP A 76 15.71 -1.59 -8.44
C ASP A 76 14.85 -1.03 -7.28
N PRO A 77 15.36 -1.03 -6.02
CA PRO A 77 14.59 -0.59 -4.86
C PRO A 77 14.00 0.81 -5.00
N ASN A 78 14.73 1.75 -5.60
CA ASN A 78 14.25 3.12 -5.78
C ASN A 78 13.08 3.17 -6.76
N LYS A 79 13.12 2.36 -7.83
CA LYS A 79 11.98 2.23 -8.76
C LYS A 79 10.79 1.56 -8.10
N ALA A 80 11.01 0.52 -7.30
CA ALA A 80 9.94 -0.17 -6.58
C ALA A 80 9.25 0.79 -5.59
N GLU A 81 10.03 1.54 -4.82
CA GLU A 81 9.55 2.56 -3.89
C GLU A 81 8.79 3.68 -4.60
N ALA A 82 9.33 4.24 -5.68
CA ALA A 82 8.67 5.28 -6.47
C ALA A 82 7.34 4.78 -7.06
N THR A 83 7.27 3.50 -7.46
CA THR A 83 6.04 2.89 -7.96
C THR A 83 4.97 2.82 -6.86
N ILE A 84 5.35 2.44 -5.64
CA ILE A 84 4.43 2.41 -4.49
C ILE A 84 3.91 3.82 -4.21
N TRP A 85 4.78 4.83 -4.15
CA TRP A 85 4.35 6.20 -3.89
C TRP A 85 3.45 6.78 -4.98
N GLY A 86 3.72 6.49 -6.25
CA GLY A 86 2.85 6.91 -7.36
C GLY A 86 1.45 6.27 -7.27
N MET A 87 1.36 4.99 -6.91
CA MET A 87 0.07 4.34 -6.70
C MET A 87 -0.63 4.83 -5.44
N GLU A 88 0.12 5.07 -4.36
CA GLU A 88 -0.41 5.61 -3.11
C GLU A 88 -1.01 7.00 -3.32
N GLU A 89 -0.37 7.87 -4.09
CA GLU A 89 -0.89 9.19 -4.45
C GLU A 89 -2.23 9.06 -5.19
N PHE A 90 -2.29 8.20 -6.20
CA PHE A 90 -3.52 7.94 -6.93
C PHE A 90 -4.63 7.44 -5.99
N HIS A 91 -4.33 6.48 -5.11
CA HIS A 91 -5.30 5.94 -4.18
C HIS A 91 -5.78 6.98 -3.14
N ARG A 92 -4.90 7.84 -2.62
CA ARG A 92 -5.28 8.91 -1.70
C ARG A 92 -6.17 9.94 -2.41
N GLN A 93 -5.83 10.38 -3.62
CA GLN A 93 -6.53 11.50 -4.26
C GLN A 93 -7.78 11.09 -5.06
N CYS A 94 -7.74 9.94 -5.75
CA CYS A 94 -8.75 9.59 -6.75
C CYS A 94 -9.80 8.58 -6.26
N SER A 95 -9.60 7.94 -5.11
CA SER A 95 -10.55 6.93 -4.62
C SER A 95 -11.84 7.55 -4.08
N SER A 96 -12.98 7.00 -4.49
CA SER A 96 -14.29 7.33 -3.91
C SER A 96 -14.56 6.47 -2.68
N HIS A 97 -15.10 7.10 -1.63
CA HIS A 97 -15.52 6.39 -0.42
C HIS A 97 -16.66 5.39 -0.69
N GLU A 98 -17.51 5.63 -1.69
CA GLU A 98 -18.56 4.67 -2.08
C GLU A 98 -17.96 3.39 -2.64
N HIS A 99 -16.89 3.51 -3.43
CA HIS A 99 -16.17 2.36 -3.98
C HIS A 99 -15.52 1.56 -2.84
N LEU A 100 -14.87 2.23 -1.89
CA LEU A 100 -14.31 1.59 -0.71
C LEU A 100 -15.36 0.89 0.14
N ALA A 101 -16.52 1.53 0.37
CA ALA A 101 -17.60 0.93 1.14
C ALA A 101 -18.12 -0.37 0.50
N LYS A 102 -18.25 -0.42 -0.84
CA LYS A 102 -18.63 -1.63 -1.58
C LYS A 102 -17.57 -2.74 -1.44
N LEU A 103 -16.29 -2.38 -1.53
CA LEU A 103 -15.20 -3.33 -1.34
C LEU A 103 -15.18 -3.89 0.08
N TRP A 104 -15.28 -3.04 1.10
CA TRP A 104 -15.27 -3.47 2.50
C TRP A 104 -16.50 -4.29 2.88
N PHE A 105 -17.65 -4.00 2.26
CA PHE A 105 -18.84 -4.84 2.43
C PHE A 105 -18.64 -6.25 1.88
N SER A 106 -17.88 -6.38 0.79
CA SER A 106 -17.63 -7.66 0.12
C SER A 106 -16.43 -8.42 0.72
N ASP A 107 -15.62 -7.76 1.55
CA ASP A 107 -14.37 -8.29 2.10
C ASP A 107 -14.40 -8.28 3.64
N PRO A 108 -14.76 -9.39 4.29
CA PRO A 108 -14.80 -9.49 5.75
C PRO A 108 -13.46 -9.21 6.44
N LEU A 109 -12.34 -9.35 5.71
CA LEU A 109 -10.98 -9.19 6.22
C LEU A 109 -10.37 -7.83 5.81
N HIS A 110 -11.18 -6.88 5.32
CA HIS A 110 -10.68 -5.56 4.90
C HIS A 110 -9.89 -4.82 6.00
N HIS A 111 -10.22 -5.07 7.27
CA HIS A 111 -9.54 -4.50 8.43
C HIS A 111 -8.04 -4.85 8.49
N ASP A 112 -7.61 -5.97 7.91
CA ASP A 112 -6.20 -6.39 7.88
C ASP A 112 -5.34 -5.48 6.96
N PHE A 113 -5.99 -4.76 6.06
CA PHE A 113 -5.35 -3.88 5.08
C PHE A 113 -5.48 -2.40 5.43
N VAL A 114 -6.26 -2.06 6.46
CA VAL A 114 -6.39 -0.70 6.98
C VAL A 114 -5.40 -0.54 8.13
N ASP A 115 -4.57 0.49 8.06
CA ASP A 115 -3.62 0.77 9.14
C ASP A 115 -4.36 1.19 10.41
N ARG A 116 -3.94 0.66 11.57
CA ARG A 116 -4.63 0.89 12.86
C ARG A 116 -4.52 2.34 13.33
N SER A 117 -3.54 3.08 12.83
CA SER A 117 -3.36 4.51 13.12
C SER A 117 -4.38 5.39 12.41
N VAL A 118 -5.07 4.90 11.37
CA VAL A 118 -6.00 5.70 10.57
C VAL A 118 -7.42 5.56 11.10
N PRO A 119 -8.11 6.66 11.45
CA PRO A 119 -9.51 6.61 11.87
C PRO A 119 -10.46 6.24 10.71
N TYR A 120 -11.40 5.33 10.96
CA TYR A 120 -12.51 5.01 10.05
C TYR A 120 -13.79 4.62 10.81
#